data_AF-A0A2G9RGF8-F1
#
_entry.id   AF-A0A2G9RGF8-F1
#
_cell.length_a   1.000
_cell.length_b   1.000
_cell.length_c   1.000
_cell.angle_alpha   90.00
_cell.angle_beta   90.00
_cell.angle_gamma   90.00
#
_symmetry.space_group_name_H-M   'P 1'
#
loop_
_entity.id
_entity.type
_entity.pdbx_description
1 polymer ?
#
loop_
_entity_poly.entity_id
_entity_poly.type
_entity_poly.pdbx_seq_one_letter_code
_entity_poly.pdbx_strand_id
1 'polypeptide(L)'
;MQVERKPAIPIQYMLILVFFDEEEMLTFIKESLDKSDQLTNNMVSILSSFESRLMKLENSIIPVHKQTETLQRLQENVERTLSCLDHVISYYHVATETERVIREGPSGRLEEYLSCIAKIQKAVEYFQDNNPDSPELNRVKSLFERGKESLDAEFRNLLQRHSKPVPPILILDLIGTDEEIEGQEEGILEHLPEGILQDIIRISQWLIEYGRNQDFMNVYYQIRSSQLDRSIKGLKEHFRKNSATPGVPYSPIVPNKKKDTPTKKPAKRPGQI
;
A
#
# COMPACT_ATOMS: atom_id res chain seq x y z
N MET A 1 -61.76 107.47 8.53
CA MET A 1 -60.68 106.46 8.63
C MET A 1 -59.57 106.87 7.67
N GLN A 2 -58.42 107.24 8.24
CA GLN A 2 -57.19 107.59 7.51
C GLN A 2 -56.70 106.35 6.77
N VAL A 3 -56.73 106.36 5.44
CA VAL A 3 -56.02 105.35 4.63
C VAL A 3 -54.70 106.00 4.24
N GLU A 4 -53.71 105.79 5.08
CA GLU A 4 -52.31 106.12 4.83
C GLU A 4 -51.88 105.37 3.56
N ARG A 5 -51.88 106.08 2.43
CA ARG A 5 -51.35 105.55 1.18
C ARG A 5 -49.85 105.39 1.36
N LYS A 6 -49.42 104.17 1.70
CA LYS A 6 -48.04 103.73 1.61
C LYS A 6 -47.48 104.18 0.25
N PRO A 7 -46.26 104.75 0.21
CA PRO A 7 -45.67 105.18 -1.04
C PRO A 7 -45.59 103.98 -1.98
N ALA A 8 -46.25 104.08 -3.13
CA ALA A 8 -46.13 103.11 -4.20
C ALA A 8 -44.67 103.12 -4.63
N ILE A 9 -43.95 102.04 -4.36
CA ILE A 9 -42.59 101.84 -4.83
C ILE A 9 -42.67 101.95 -6.36
N PRO A 10 -41.97 102.91 -6.99
CA PRO A 10 -42.08 103.10 -8.43
C PRO A 10 -41.69 101.81 -9.13
N ILE A 11 -42.46 101.40 -10.15
CA ILE A 11 -42.28 100.15 -10.92
C ILE A 11 -40.82 99.99 -11.38
N GLN A 12 -40.14 101.10 -11.66
CA GLN A 12 -38.71 101.18 -11.94
C GLN A 12 -37.84 100.48 -10.88
N TYR A 13 -38.10 100.69 -9.58
CA TYR A 13 -37.32 100.11 -8.48
C TYR A 13 -37.63 98.62 -8.29
N MET A 14 -38.86 98.17 -8.57
CA MET A 14 -39.20 96.75 -8.50
C MET A 14 -38.56 95.97 -9.67
N LEU A 15 -38.53 96.57 -10.87
CA LEU A 15 -37.84 95.99 -12.01
C LEU A 15 -36.32 95.90 -11.78
N ILE A 16 -35.72 96.95 -11.20
CA ILE A 16 -34.29 96.96 -10.82
C ILE A 16 -33.99 95.88 -9.77
N LEU A 17 -34.85 95.70 -8.76
CA LEU A 17 -34.68 94.65 -7.74
C LEU A 17 -34.76 93.24 -8.36
N VAL A 18 -35.73 92.98 -9.24
CA VAL A 18 -35.84 91.68 -9.92
C VAL A 18 -34.65 91.43 -10.85
N PHE A 19 -34.19 92.45 -11.58
CA PHE A 19 -33.00 92.34 -12.42
C PHE A 19 -31.75 92.06 -11.60
N PHE A 20 -31.62 92.70 -10.43
CA PHE A 20 -30.48 92.49 -9.53
C PHE A 20 -30.51 91.08 -8.91
N ASP A 21 -31.69 90.59 -8.49
CA ASP A 21 -31.88 89.20 -8.01
C ASP A 21 -31.58 88.17 -9.12
N GLU A 22 -32.00 88.43 -10.36
CA GLU A 22 -31.68 87.56 -11.51
C GLU A 22 -30.19 87.55 -11.82
N GLU A 23 -29.51 88.70 -11.71
CA GLU A 23 -28.06 88.83 -11.91
C GLU A 23 -27.27 88.11 -10.79
N GLU A 24 -27.73 88.20 -9.55
CA GLU A 24 -27.17 87.47 -8.39
C GLU A 24 -27.40 85.96 -8.52
N MET A 25 -28.56 85.53 -9.01
CA MET A 25 -28.87 84.12 -9.24
C MET A 25 -28.07 83.55 -10.42
N LEU A 26 -27.90 84.32 -11.50
CA LEU A 26 -27.04 83.96 -12.64
C LEU A 26 -25.58 83.81 -12.22
N THR A 27 -25.07 84.73 -11.40
CA THR A 27 -23.69 84.65 -10.89
C THR A 27 -23.51 83.45 -9.96
N PHE A 28 -24.48 83.15 -9.09
CA PHE A 28 -24.47 81.95 -8.26
C PHE A 28 -24.49 80.64 -9.07
N ILE A 29 -25.36 80.54 -10.10
CA ILE A 29 -25.40 79.37 -10.98
C ILE A 29 -24.09 79.22 -11.74
N LYS A 30 -23.51 80.33 -12.21
CA LYS A 30 -22.22 80.32 -12.92
C LYS A 30 -21.08 79.87 -12.02
N GLU A 31 -21.01 80.33 -10.77
CA GLU A 31 -20.05 79.82 -9.78
C GLU A 31 -20.28 78.34 -9.45
N SER A 32 -21.55 77.90 -9.34
CA SER A 32 -21.88 76.50 -9.08
C SER A 32 -21.46 75.60 -10.24
N LEU A 33 -21.67 76.06 -11.47
CA LEU A 33 -21.22 75.39 -12.68
C LEU A 33 -19.70 75.32 -12.74
N ASP A 34 -19.00 76.40 -12.43
CA ASP A 34 -17.54 76.46 -12.43
C ASP A 34 -16.94 75.54 -11.35
N LYS A 35 -17.56 75.49 -10.15
CA LYS A 35 -17.21 74.51 -9.11
C LYS A 35 -17.45 73.07 -9.58
N SER A 36 -18.54 72.81 -10.29
CA SER A 36 -18.86 71.48 -10.83
C SER A 36 -17.87 71.06 -11.93
N ASP A 37 -17.46 72.00 -12.79
CA ASP A 37 -16.45 71.79 -13.80
C ASP A 37 -15.07 71.53 -13.19
N GLN A 38 -14.68 72.30 -12.16
CA GLN A 38 -13.46 72.04 -11.39
C GLN A 38 -13.46 70.65 -10.72
N LEU A 39 -14.58 70.24 -10.12
CA LEU A 39 -14.76 68.89 -9.56
C LEU A 39 -14.61 67.81 -10.64
N THR A 40 -15.18 68.02 -11.81
CA THR A 40 -15.09 67.09 -12.95
C THR A 40 -13.65 67.00 -13.46
N ASN A 41 -12.97 68.13 -13.65
CA ASN A 41 -11.56 68.17 -14.04
C ASN A 41 -10.64 67.51 -13.01
N ASN A 42 -10.91 67.71 -11.71
CA ASN A 42 -10.20 67.01 -10.63
C ASN A 42 -10.41 65.49 -10.72
N MET A 43 -11.64 65.03 -10.98
CA MET A 43 -11.93 63.60 -11.17
C MET A 43 -11.19 63.04 -12.39
N VAL A 44 -11.21 63.75 -13.52
CA VAL A 44 -10.48 63.34 -14.74
C VAL A 44 -8.98 63.26 -14.49
N SER A 45 -8.41 64.23 -13.76
CA SER A 45 -6.98 64.21 -13.38
C SER A 45 -6.63 63.00 -12.51
N ILE A 46 -7.47 62.69 -11.52
CA ILE A 46 -7.30 61.51 -10.66
C ILE A 46 -7.37 60.22 -11.49
N LEU A 47 -8.35 60.09 -12.37
CA LEU A 47 -8.51 58.91 -13.24
C LEU A 47 -7.31 58.74 -14.18
N SER A 48 -6.86 59.83 -14.82
CA SER A 48 -5.66 59.83 -15.67
C SER A 48 -4.40 59.39 -14.91
N SER A 49 -4.25 59.84 -13.66
CA SER A 49 -3.17 59.40 -12.76
C SER A 49 -3.28 57.91 -12.41
N PHE A 50 -4.48 57.41 -12.12
CA PHE A 50 -4.71 55.98 -11.86
C PHE A 50 -4.40 55.13 -13.08
N GLU A 51 -4.84 55.53 -14.27
CA GLU A 51 -4.58 54.86 -15.53
C GLU A 51 -3.07 54.77 -15.80
N SER A 52 -2.34 55.89 -15.65
CA SER A 52 -0.88 55.89 -15.82
C SER A 52 -0.17 54.96 -14.82
N ARG A 53 -0.63 54.92 -13.56
CA ARG A 53 -0.07 54.04 -12.54
C ARG A 53 -0.39 52.57 -12.82
N LEU A 54 -1.60 52.26 -13.25
CA LEU A 54 -2.01 50.90 -13.64
C LEU A 54 -1.19 50.42 -14.84
N MET A 55 -1.02 51.25 -15.85
CA MET A 55 -0.23 50.90 -17.04
C MET A 55 1.24 50.62 -16.67
N LYS A 56 1.84 51.43 -15.78
CA LYS A 56 3.20 51.18 -15.26
C LYS A 56 3.28 49.89 -14.45
N LEU A 57 2.28 49.60 -13.63
CA LEU A 57 2.20 48.39 -12.84
C LEU A 57 2.09 47.15 -13.74
N GLU A 58 1.20 47.18 -14.73
CA GLU A 58 1.00 46.11 -15.71
C GLU A 58 2.28 45.81 -16.49
N ASN A 59 2.94 46.86 -17.00
CA ASN A 59 4.21 46.74 -17.71
C ASN A 59 5.35 46.18 -16.83
N SER A 60 5.25 46.32 -15.50
CA SER A 60 6.22 45.75 -14.55
C SER A 60 5.87 44.31 -14.16
N ILE A 61 4.59 44.02 -13.94
CA ILE A 61 4.11 42.73 -13.41
C ILE A 61 4.07 41.64 -14.49
N ILE A 62 3.60 41.95 -15.71
CA ILE A 62 3.45 40.95 -16.77
C ILE A 62 4.79 40.26 -17.12
N PRO A 63 5.90 40.99 -17.32
CA PRO A 63 7.19 40.35 -17.61
C PRO A 63 7.67 39.47 -16.46
N VAL A 64 7.45 39.90 -15.20
CA VAL A 64 7.81 39.11 -14.01
C VAL A 64 7.03 37.80 -14.00
N HIS A 65 5.72 37.82 -14.19
CA HIS A 65 4.93 36.58 -14.25
C HIS A 65 5.39 35.64 -15.37
N LYS A 66 5.66 36.16 -16.57
CA LYS A 66 6.18 35.35 -17.69
C LYS A 66 7.54 34.73 -17.38
N GLN A 67 8.44 35.50 -16.75
CA GLN A 67 9.74 35.01 -16.30
C GLN A 67 9.58 33.95 -15.21
N THR A 68 8.70 34.16 -14.24
CA THR A 68 8.39 33.18 -13.19
C THR A 68 7.83 31.88 -13.76
N GLU A 69 6.89 31.95 -14.70
CA GLU A 69 6.33 30.78 -15.39
C GLU A 69 7.41 30.02 -16.17
N THR A 70 8.26 30.74 -16.90
CA THR A 70 9.39 30.14 -17.62
C THR A 70 10.36 29.45 -16.66
N LEU A 71 10.63 30.08 -15.51
CA LEU A 71 11.50 29.53 -14.46
C LEU A 71 10.88 28.27 -13.83
N GLN A 72 9.59 28.27 -13.54
CA GLN A 72 8.87 27.08 -13.04
C GLN A 72 8.95 25.93 -14.04
N ARG A 73 8.71 26.21 -15.33
CA ARG A 73 8.84 25.18 -16.37
C ARG A 73 10.26 24.64 -16.47
N LEU A 74 11.27 25.50 -16.34
CA LEU A 74 12.67 25.09 -16.30
C LEU A 74 12.94 24.19 -15.09
N GLN A 75 12.47 24.59 -13.91
CA GLN A 75 12.60 23.82 -12.68
C GLN A 75 11.98 22.44 -12.83
N GLU A 76 10.74 22.33 -13.32
CA GLU A 76 10.08 21.04 -13.55
C GLU A 76 10.86 20.15 -14.52
N ASN A 77 11.42 20.72 -15.59
CA ASN A 77 12.24 19.97 -16.53
C ASN A 77 13.52 19.42 -15.88
N VAL A 78 14.17 20.22 -15.03
CA VAL A 78 15.34 19.80 -14.25
C VAL A 78 14.97 18.68 -13.28
N GLU A 79 13.87 18.82 -12.54
CA GLU A 79 13.38 17.79 -11.60
C GLU A 79 13.05 16.48 -12.31
N ARG A 80 12.37 16.52 -13.47
CA ARG A 80 12.10 15.33 -14.29
C ARG A 80 13.39 14.66 -14.78
N THR A 81 14.37 15.46 -15.19
CA THR A 81 15.66 14.94 -15.67
C THR A 81 16.44 14.28 -14.53
N LEU A 82 16.47 14.90 -13.36
CA LEU A 82 17.07 14.32 -12.15
C LEU A 82 16.40 13.01 -11.77
N SER A 83 15.07 12.96 -11.75
CA SER A 83 14.32 11.73 -11.47
C SER A 83 14.63 10.61 -12.48
N CYS A 84 14.76 10.95 -13.76
CA CYS A 84 15.16 9.99 -14.78
C CYS A 84 16.58 9.47 -14.56
N LEU A 85 17.52 10.33 -14.19
CA LEU A 85 18.90 9.93 -13.89
C LEU A 85 18.96 9.04 -12.64
N ASP A 86 18.26 9.40 -11.56
CA ASP A 86 18.17 8.57 -10.35
C ASP A 86 17.59 7.19 -10.65
N HIS A 87 16.59 7.12 -11.54
CA HIS A 87 16.04 5.85 -11.99
C HIS A 87 17.09 4.97 -12.70
N VAL A 88 17.88 5.55 -13.61
CA VAL A 88 18.97 4.83 -14.30
C VAL A 88 20.04 4.38 -13.32
N ILE A 89 20.50 5.27 -12.44
CA ILE A 89 21.53 4.98 -11.43
C ILE A 89 21.07 3.83 -10.51
N SER A 90 19.78 3.77 -10.17
CA SER A 90 19.25 2.71 -9.32
C SER A 90 19.53 1.30 -9.88
N TYR A 91 19.43 1.08 -11.20
CA TYR A 91 19.70 -0.22 -11.82
C TYR A 91 21.17 -0.65 -11.72
N TYR A 92 22.10 0.29 -11.73
CA TYR A 92 23.53 0.00 -11.54
C TYR A 92 23.85 -0.43 -10.10
N HIS A 93 23.05 -0.02 -9.12
CA HIS A 93 23.21 -0.42 -7.73
C HIS A 93 22.52 -1.73 -7.37
N VAL A 94 21.49 -2.16 -8.12
CA VAL A 94 20.70 -3.37 -7.84
C VAL A 94 21.57 -4.59 -7.56
N ALA A 95 22.62 -4.83 -8.36
CA ALA A 95 23.49 -5.98 -8.18
C ALA A 95 24.15 -5.99 -6.80
N THR A 96 24.68 -4.84 -6.34
CA THR A 96 25.39 -4.71 -5.07
C THR A 96 24.44 -4.77 -3.87
N GLU A 97 23.27 -4.13 -3.99
CA GLU A 97 22.27 -4.09 -2.90
C GLU A 97 21.63 -5.46 -2.66
N THR A 98 21.36 -6.21 -3.73
CA THR A 98 20.64 -7.49 -3.64
C THR A 98 21.57 -8.68 -3.42
N GLU A 99 22.87 -8.56 -3.73
CA GLU A 99 23.85 -9.66 -3.63
C GLU A 99 23.90 -10.30 -2.24
N ARG A 100 23.78 -9.50 -1.18
CA ARG A 100 23.72 -10.02 0.20
C ARG A 100 22.49 -10.89 0.41
N VAL A 101 21.31 -10.42 0.01
CA VAL A 101 20.04 -11.15 0.20
C VAL A 101 20.08 -12.45 -0.59
N ILE A 102 20.51 -12.40 -1.86
CA ILE A 102 20.64 -13.59 -2.72
C ILE A 102 21.57 -14.63 -2.09
N ARG A 103 22.70 -14.20 -1.52
CA ARG A 103 23.67 -15.09 -0.87
C ARG A 103 23.14 -15.75 0.39
N GLU A 104 22.37 -15.03 1.20
CA GLU A 104 21.85 -15.56 2.45
C GLU A 104 20.63 -16.50 2.25
N GLY A 105 19.99 -16.46 1.09
CA GLY A 105 18.92 -17.38 0.69
C GLY A 105 17.52 -17.02 1.21
N PRO A 106 16.47 -17.70 0.67
CA PRO A 106 15.07 -17.39 0.95
C PRO A 106 14.54 -17.92 2.29
N SER A 107 15.28 -18.79 3.00
CA SER A 107 14.78 -19.50 4.17
C SER A 107 14.29 -18.54 5.27
N GLY A 108 13.00 -18.63 5.62
CA GLY A 108 12.37 -17.80 6.66
C GLY A 108 12.04 -16.35 6.26
N ARG A 109 12.29 -15.94 5.01
CA ARG A 109 12.03 -14.60 4.48
C ARG A 109 11.74 -14.61 2.99
N LEU A 110 10.87 -15.53 2.57
CA LEU A 110 10.57 -15.75 1.15
C LEU A 110 10.09 -14.48 0.45
N GLU A 111 9.19 -13.69 1.06
CA GLU A 111 8.63 -12.50 0.42
C GLU A 111 9.67 -11.40 0.16
N GLU A 112 10.58 -11.17 1.12
CA GLU A 112 11.71 -10.25 0.94
C GLU A 112 12.62 -10.73 -0.21
N TYR A 113 12.90 -12.03 -0.23
CA TYR A 113 13.73 -12.65 -1.25
C TYR A 113 13.13 -12.52 -2.66
N LEU A 114 11.83 -12.80 -2.81
CA LEU A 114 11.10 -12.66 -4.07
C LEU A 114 11.07 -11.19 -4.54
N SER A 115 10.88 -10.25 -3.62
CA SER A 115 10.97 -8.81 -3.93
C SER A 115 12.36 -8.41 -4.43
N CYS A 116 13.42 -8.93 -3.80
CA CYS A 116 14.80 -8.73 -4.27
C CYS A 116 15.03 -9.31 -5.67
N ILE A 117 14.58 -10.54 -5.94
CA ILE A 117 14.69 -11.14 -7.28
C ILE A 117 13.90 -10.36 -8.32
N ALA A 118 12.70 -9.87 -7.99
CA ALA A 118 11.91 -9.03 -8.90
C ALA A 118 12.63 -7.72 -9.25
N LYS A 119 13.36 -7.11 -8.31
CA LYS A 119 14.23 -5.95 -8.59
C LYS A 119 15.38 -6.31 -9.54
N ILE A 120 16.02 -7.47 -9.34
CA ILE A 120 17.06 -7.97 -10.24
C ILE A 120 16.48 -8.20 -11.64
N GLN A 121 15.30 -8.80 -11.74
CA GLN A 121 14.63 -9.03 -13.02
C GLN A 121 14.38 -7.73 -13.79
N LYS A 122 13.84 -6.70 -13.13
CA LYS A 122 13.66 -5.38 -13.76
C LYS A 122 14.98 -4.78 -14.25
N ALA A 123 16.06 -4.96 -13.49
CA ALA A 123 17.39 -4.54 -13.93
C ALA A 123 17.87 -5.33 -15.16
N VAL A 124 17.62 -6.65 -15.20
CA VAL A 124 17.93 -7.49 -16.35
C VAL A 124 17.16 -7.01 -17.59
N GLU A 125 15.86 -6.75 -17.49
CA GLU A 125 15.04 -6.21 -18.58
C GLU A 125 15.57 -4.85 -19.05
N TYR A 126 15.82 -3.92 -18.11
CA TYR A 126 16.39 -2.61 -18.40
C TYR A 126 17.71 -2.69 -19.18
N PHE A 127 18.66 -3.51 -18.72
CA PHE A 127 19.95 -3.64 -19.39
C PHE A 127 19.86 -4.41 -20.71
N GLN A 128 18.92 -5.35 -20.86
CA GLN A 128 18.69 -6.03 -22.15
C GLN A 128 18.22 -5.05 -23.23
N ASP A 129 17.29 -4.16 -22.87
CA ASP A 129 16.69 -3.21 -23.83
C ASP A 129 17.64 -2.06 -24.17
N ASN A 130 18.44 -1.59 -23.20
CA ASN A 130 19.27 -0.40 -23.36
C ASN A 130 20.76 -0.70 -23.66
N ASN A 131 21.33 -1.76 -23.10
CA ASN A 131 22.78 -2.06 -23.19
C ASN A 131 23.05 -3.59 -23.18
N PRO A 132 22.71 -4.32 -24.27
CA PRO A 132 22.70 -5.79 -24.28
C PRO A 132 24.07 -6.47 -24.10
N ASP A 133 25.17 -5.78 -24.41
CA ASP A 133 26.53 -6.34 -24.30
C ASP A 133 27.29 -5.83 -23.05
N SER A 134 26.58 -5.23 -22.10
CA SER A 134 27.19 -4.66 -20.89
C SER A 134 27.66 -5.73 -19.89
N PRO A 135 28.79 -5.50 -19.18
CA PRO A 135 29.20 -6.37 -18.07
C PRO A 135 28.20 -6.35 -16.91
N GLU A 136 27.48 -5.24 -16.73
CA GLU A 136 26.42 -5.08 -15.74
C GLU A 136 25.28 -6.08 -15.99
N LEU A 137 24.86 -6.22 -17.25
CA LEU A 137 23.83 -7.20 -17.63
C LEU A 137 24.25 -8.62 -17.25
N ASN A 138 25.50 -8.98 -17.54
CA ASN A 138 26.02 -10.31 -17.21
C ASN A 138 26.04 -10.53 -15.69
N ARG A 139 26.38 -9.51 -14.91
CA ARG A 139 26.36 -9.58 -13.44
C ARG A 139 24.94 -9.79 -12.90
N VAL A 140 23.95 -9.00 -13.34
CA VAL A 140 22.57 -9.14 -12.86
C VAL A 140 21.93 -10.45 -13.34
N LYS A 141 22.22 -10.92 -14.56
CA LYS A 141 21.79 -12.24 -15.05
C LYS A 141 22.36 -13.38 -14.19
N SER A 142 23.65 -13.32 -13.84
CA SER A 142 24.26 -14.33 -12.97
C SER A 142 23.65 -14.33 -11.56
N LEU A 143 23.37 -13.16 -11.00
CA LEU A 143 22.68 -13.04 -9.72
C LEU A 143 21.24 -13.59 -9.78
N PHE A 144 20.52 -13.33 -10.87
CA PHE A 144 19.17 -13.86 -11.08
C PHE A 144 19.16 -15.39 -11.13
N GLU A 145 20.08 -16.00 -11.90
CA GLU A 145 20.20 -17.46 -11.97
C GLU A 145 20.56 -18.08 -10.61
N ARG A 146 21.48 -17.46 -9.85
CA ARG A 146 21.80 -17.91 -8.48
C ARG A 146 20.61 -17.79 -7.53
N GLY A 147 19.82 -16.72 -7.70
CA GLY A 147 18.58 -16.52 -6.95
C GLY A 147 17.57 -17.64 -7.20
N LYS A 148 17.41 -18.01 -8.46
CA LYS A 148 16.57 -19.11 -8.90
C LYS A 148 17.04 -20.47 -8.38
N GLU A 149 18.33 -20.79 -8.50
CA GLU A 149 18.90 -22.02 -7.95
C GLU A 149 18.67 -22.13 -6.44
N SER A 150 18.70 -21.01 -5.72
CA SER A 150 18.40 -20.96 -4.28
C SER A 150 16.92 -21.24 -3.99
N LEU A 151 16.00 -20.79 -4.85
CA LEU A 151 14.57 -21.11 -4.73
C LEU A 151 14.29 -22.59 -5.01
N ASP A 152 14.92 -23.17 -6.03
CA ASP A 152 14.84 -24.61 -6.31
C ASP A 152 15.35 -25.44 -5.13
N ALA A 153 16.49 -25.02 -4.54
CA ALA A 153 17.04 -25.67 -3.35
C ALA A 153 16.12 -25.53 -2.13
N GLU A 154 15.53 -24.35 -1.90
CA GLU A 154 14.61 -24.12 -0.80
C GLU A 154 13.33 -24.94 -0.94
N PHE A 155 12.74 -25.00 -2.13
CA PHE A 155 11.58 -25.84 -2.43
C PHE A 155 11.85 -27.30 -2.02
N ARG A 156 13.00 -27.83 -2.43
CA ARG A 156 13.45 -29.18 -2.05
C ARG A 156 13.61 -29.31 -0.55
N ASN A 157 14.24 -28.35 0.11
CA ASN A 157 14.50 -28.38 1.56
C ASN A 157 13.21 -28.36 2.38
N LEU A 158 12.25 -27.48 2.03
CA LEU A 158 10.95 -27.40 2.69
C LEU A 158 10.20 -28.73 2.59
N LEU A 159 10.15 -29.32 1.39
CA LEU A 159 9.52 -30.61 1.18
C LEU A 159 10.20 -31.74 1.95
N GLN A 160 11.53 -31.82 1.92
CA GLN A 160 12.27 -32.87 2.63
C GLN A 160 12.12 -32.77 4.15
N ARG A 161 12.11 -31.55 4.68
CA ARG A 161 12.04 -31.30 6.13
C ARG A 161 10.64 -31.54 6.69
N HIS A 162 9.60 -31.18 5.94
CA HIS A 162 8.22 -31.19 6.43
C HIS A 162 7.38 -32.36 5.93
N SER A 163 7.74 -33.01 4.82
CA SER A 163 7.05 -34.24 4.40
C SER A 163 7.49 -35.41 5.26
N LYS A 164 6.70 -35.76 6.27
CA LYS A 164 6.95 -36.92 7.14
C LYS A 164 6.01 -38.08 6.80
N PRO A 165 6.43 -39.34 7.01
CA PRO A 165 5.51 -40.47 6.87
C PRO A 165 4.39 -40.36 7.90
N VAL A 166 3.18 -40.74 7.51
CA VAL A 166 1.99 -40.71 8.35
C VAL A 166 2.06 -41.89 9.33
N PRO A 167 1.93 -41.65 10.65
CA PRO A 167 1.86 -42.71 11.65
C PRO A 167 0.73 -43.71 11.39
N PRO A 168 0.94 -45.03 11.60
CA PRO A 168 -0.07 -46.06 11.38
C PRO A 168 -1.40 -45.83 12.12
N ILE A 169 -1.35 -45.31 13.34
CA ILE A 169 -2.53 -45.04 14.17
C ILE A 169 -3.43 -44.01 13.48
N LEU A 170 -2.87 -42.89 13.00
CA LEU A 170 -3.64 -41.88 12.28
C LEU A 170 -4.27 -42.43 10.99
N ILE A 171 -3.56 -43.33 10.28
CA ILE A 171 -4.13 -43.97 9.09
C ILE A 171 -5.31 -44.87 9.49
N LEU A 172 -5.21 -45.61 10.59
CA LEU A 172 -6.29 -46.45 11.10
C LEU A 172 -7.48 -45.63 11.60
N ASP A 173 -7.23 -44.50 12.26
CA ASP A 173 -8.29 -43.58 12.69
C ASP A 173 -9.06 -43.05 11.48
N LEU A 174 -8.36 -42.65 10.41
CA LEU A 174 -8.97 -42.18 9.14
C LEU A 174 -9.71 -43.27 8.36
N ILE A 175 -9.34 -44.54 8.51
CA ILE A 175 -10.04 -45.68 7.90
C ILE A 175 -11.22 -46.13 8.79
N GLY A 176 -11.07 -46.03 10.11
CA GLY A 176 -12.06 -46.45 11.11
C GLY A 176 -13.20 -45.46 11.32
N THR A 177 -13.10 -44.24 10.80
CA THR A 177 -14.18 -43.24 10.81
C THR A 177 -15.38 -43.60 9.93
N ASP A 178 -15.29 -44.64 9.08
CA ASP A 178 -16.39 -45.06 8.20
C ASP A 178 -17.54 -45.79 8.93
N GLU A 179 -17.37 -46.22 10.19
CA GLU A 179 -18.38 -47.10 10.80
C GLU A 179 -19.49 -46.45 11.64
N GLU A 180 -19.45 -45.19 12.14
CA GLU A 180 -20.64 -44.74 12.94
C GLU A 180 -20.83 -43.24 13.32
N ILE A 181 -20.21 -42.23 12.70
CA ILE A 181 -20.43 -40.83 13.15
C ILE A 181 -20.73 -39.86 12.00
N GLU A 182 -22.01 -39.76 11.62
CA GLU A 182 -22.56 -38.60 10.90
C GLU A 182 -22.33 -37.32 11.73
N GLY A 183 -21.38 -36.48 11.33
CA GLY A 183 -21.25 -35.10 11.83
C GLY A 183 -19.93 -34.69 12.47
N GLN A 184 -18.88 -35.52 12.45
CA GLN A 184 -17.52 -35.04 12.74
C GLN A 184 -16.85 -34.62 11.43
N GLU A 185 -16.29 -33.40 11.41
CA GLU A 185 -15.47 -32.89 10.31
C GLU A 185 -14.53 -34.01 9.84
N GLU A 186 -14.61 -34.38 8.55
CA GLU A 186 -13.67 -35.31 7.92
C GLU A 186 -12.27 -34.94 8.41
N GLY A 187 -11.61 -35.83 9.15
CA GLY A 187 -10.31 -35.52 9.75
C GLY A 187 -9.32 -35.15 8.64
N ILE A 188 -9.11 -33.85 8.41
CA ILE A 188 -8.22 -33.40 7.35
C ILE A 188 -6.81 -33.76 7.78
N LEU A 189 -6.19 -34.68 7.04
CA LEU A 189 -4.79 -35.03 7.26
C LEU A 189 -3.89 -33.89 6.80
N GLU A 190 -3.51 -33.02 7.74
CA GLU A 190 -2.54 -31.94 7.49
C GLU A 190 -1.14 -32.53 7.26
N HIS A 191 -0.79 -32.71 5.99
CA HIS A 191 0.51 -33.25 5.59
C HIS A 191 1.68 -32.27 5.71
N LEU A 192 1.40 -30.97 5.71
CA LEU A 192 2.36 -29.88 5.77
C LEU A 192 1.78 -28.76 6.63
N PRO A 193 2.58 -28.08 7.47
CA PRO A 193 2.13 -26.89 8.17
C PRO A 193 1.70 -25.79 7.19
N GLU A 194 0.61 -25.07 7.50
CA GLU A 194 0.02 -24.07 6.60
C GLU A 194 1.02 -23.03 6.07
N GLY A 195 1.87 -22.46 6.93
CA GLY A 195 2.89 -21.50 6.48
C GLY A 195 3.89 -22.08 5.48
N ILE A 196 4.28 -23.35 5.66
CA ILE A 196 5.20 -24.04 4.74
C ILE A 196 4.51 -24.37 3.42
N LEU A 197 3.22 -24.72 3.47
CA LEU A 197 2.42 -24.96 2.28
C LEU A 197 2.33 -23.68 1.42
N GLN A 198 2.05 -22.54 2.04
CA GLN A 198 2.03 -21.24 1.36
C GLN A 198 3.38 -20.90 0.72
N ASP A 199 4.49 -21.10 1.44
CA ASP A 199 5.83 -20.88 0.90
C ASP A 199 6.12 -21.80 -0.31
N ILE A 200 5.77 -23.09 -0.22
CA ILE A 200 5.92 -24.05 -1.32
C ILE A 200 5.08 -23.64 -2.53
N ILE A 201 3.82 -23.21 -2.34
CA ILE A 201 2.94 -22.75 -3.42
C ILE A 201 3.56 -21.54 -4.11
N ARG A 202 4.02 -20.56 -3.33
CA ARG A 202 4.57 -19.30 -3.86
C ARG A 202 5.88 -19.52 -4.61
N ILE A 203 6.77 -20.37 -4.09
CA ILE A 203 7.97 -20.80 -4.82
C ILE A 203 7.59 -21.54 -6.10
N SER A 204 6.61 -22.44 -6.06
CA SER A 204 6.17 -23.20 -7.25
C SER A 204 5.63 -22.28 -8.34
N GLN A 205 4.76 -21.32 -7.99
CA GLN A 205 4.23 -20.34 -8.93
C GLN A 205 5.35 -19.53 -9.58
N TRP A 206 6.30 -19.08 -8.76
CA TRP A 206 7.46 -18.34 -9.25
C TRP A 206 8.32 -19.19 -10.20
N LEU A 207 8.60 -20.45 -9.86
CA LEU A 207 9.37 -21.38 -10.70
C LEU A 207 8.62 -21.79 -11.97
N ILE A 208 7.29 -21.76 -12.00
CA ILE A 208 6.52 -21.98 -13.24
C ILE A 208 6.70 -20.81 -14.20
N GLU A 209 6.69 -19.59 -13.68
CA GLU A 209 6.76 -18.37 -14.49
C GLU A 209 8.19 -18.07 -14.96
N TYR A 210 9.18 -18.25 -14.09
CA TYR A 210 10.58 -17.88 -14.31
C TYR A 210 11.54 -19.07 -14.42
N GLY A 211 11.03 -20.30 -14.30
CA GLY A 211 11.77 -21.54 -14.45
C GLY A 211 12.26 -21.78 -15.87
N ARG A 212 13.39 -22.49 -16.01
CA ARG A 212 13.88 -22.95 -17.33
C ARG A 212 13.21 -24.28 -17.70
N ASN A 213 12.85 -25.05 -16.68
CA ASN A 213 12.19 -26.33 -16.76
C ASN A 213 11.32 -26.53 -15.51
N GLN A 214 10.59 -27.64 -15.46
CA GLN A 214 9.72 -28.00 -14.34
C GLN A 214 10.33 -29.12 -13.48
N ASP A 215 11.66 -29.20 -13.38
CA ASP A 215 12.34 -30.28 -12.64
C ASP A 215 11.99 -30.31 -11.15
N PHE A 216 11.59 -29.17 -10.57
CA PHE A 216 11.08 -29.10 -9.20
C PHE A 216 9.82 -29.99 -9.02
N MET A 217 9.01 -30.20 -10.06
CA MET A 217 7.87 -31.14 -10.01
C MET A 217 8.36 -32.58 -9.87
N ASN A 218 9.49 -32.92 -10.48
CA ASN A 218 10.11 -34.24 -10.31
C ASN A 218 10.54 -34.44 -8.85
N VAL A 219 11.14 -33.43 -8.25
CA VAL A 219 11.52 -33.42 -6.83
C VAL A 219 10.29 -33.59 -5.94
N TYR A 220 9.20 -32.89 -6.24
CA TYR A 220 7.95 -33.00 -5.49
C TYR A 220 7.42 -34.43 -5.46
N TYR A 221 7.15 -35.04 -6.61
CA TYR A 221 6.54 -36.38 -6.60
C TYR A 221 7.47 -37.43 -6.01
N GLN A 222 8.80 -37.32 -6.21
CA GLN A 222 9.76 -38.28 -5.65
C GLN A 222 9.74 -38.26 -4.13
N ILE A 223 9.76 -37.07 -3.53
CA ILE A 223 9.69 -36.91 -2.07
C ILE A 223 8.35 -37.43 -1.57
N ARG A 224 7.23 -36.94 -2.12
CA ARG A 224 5.89 -37.31 -1.64
C ARG A 224 5.61 -38.80 -1.81
N SER A 225 5.98 -39.41 -2.94
CA SER A 225 5.86 -40.85 -3.17
C SER A 225 6.71 -41.68 -2.21
N SER A 226 7.94 -41.24 -1.89
CA SER A 226 8.78 -41.92 -0.88
C SER A 226 8.13 -41.90 0.50
N GLN A 227 7.54 -40.77 0.90
CA GLN A 227 6.90 -40.67 2.21
C GLN A 227 5.59 -41.49 2.27
N LEU A 228 4.85 -41.54 1.17
CA LEU A 228 3.68 -42.41 1.04
C LEU A 228 4.06 -43.89 1.19
N ASP A 229 5.07 -44.37 0.46
CA ASP A 229 5.55 -45.76 0.55
C ASP A 229 6.01 -46.11 1.97
N ARG A 230 6.74 -45.21 2.64
CA ARG A 230 7.15 -45.39 4.04
C ARG A 230 5.95 -45.46 4.99
N SER A 231 4.90 -44.68 4.74
CA SER A 231 3.67 -44.68 5.56
C SER A 231 2.96 -46.03 5.45
N ILE A 232 2.79 -46.55 4.23
CA ILE A 232 2.16 -47.85 3.97
C ILE A 232 2.99 -49.00 4.56
N LYS A 233 4.31 -48.97 4.39
CA LYS A 233 5.23 -49.96 5.00
C LYS A 233 5.16 -49.90 6.54
N GLY A 234 5.09 -48.70 7.11
CA GLY A 234 4.90 -48.50 8.55
C GLY A 234 3.60 -49.13 9.06
N LEU A 235 2.51 -48.98 8.31
CA LEU A 235 1.22 -49.58 8.63
C LEU A 235 1.28 -51.12 8.59
N LYS A 236 1.86 -51.70 7.52
CA LYS A 236 2.07 -53.15 7.41
C LYS A 236 2.85 -53.70 8.61
N GLU A 237 3.90 -53.00 9.02
CA GLU A 237 4.72 -53.40 10.15
C GLU A 237 3.97 -53.30 11.49
N HIS A 238 3.12 -52.28 11.65
CA HIS A 238 2.25 -52.13 12.82
C HIS A 238 1.30 -53.34 12.98
N PHE A 239 0.64 -53.79 11.91
CA PHE A 239 -0.19 -55.00 11.94
C PHE A 239 0.61 -56.25 12.30
N ARG A 240 1.82 -56.40 11.74
CA ARG A 240 2.69 -57.56 12.02
C ARG A 240 3.06 -57.63 13.51
N LYS A 241 3.47 -56.51 14.12
CA LYS A 241 3.82 -56.44 15.55
C LYS A 241 2.62 -56.72 16.46
N ASN A 242 1.44 -56.21 16.12
CA ASN A 242 0.23 -56.44 16.91
C ASN A 242 -0.25 -57.91 16.79
N SER A 243 -0.08 -58.54 15.62
CA SER A 243 -0.39 -59.97 15.44
C SER A 243 0.61 -60.93 16.11
N ALA A 244 1.83 -60.46 16.40
CA ALA A 244 2.89 -61.27 17.01
C ALA A 244 2.90 -61.25 18.54
N THR A 245 1.97 -60.53 19.18
CA THR A 245 1.80 -60.52 20.65
C THR A 245 0.55 -61.33 21.01
N PRO A 246 0.67 -62.58 21.47
CA PRO A 246 -0.48 -63.35 21.92
C PRO A 246 -0.88 -62.91 23.33
N GLY A 247 -2.00 -62.20 23.42
CA GLY A 247 -2.75 -62.00 24.67
C GLY A 247 -2.74 -60.56 25.19
N VAL A 248 -3.71 -59.76 24.77
CA VAL A 248 -4.84 -59.25 25.59
C VAL A 248 -5.87 -58.68 24.59
N PRO A 249 -7.12 -59.17 24.54
CA PRO A 249 -8.16 -58.52 23.75
C PRO A 249 -8.60 -57.23 24.46
N TYR A 250 -8.35 -56.07 23.85
CA TYR A 250 -9.01 -54.84 24.25
C TYR A 250 -10.45 -54.87 23.71
N SER A 251 -11.41 -55.17 24.58
CA SER A 251 -12.79 -54.70 24.41
C SER A 251 -12.88 -53.29 25.00
N PRO A 252 -13.56 -52.32 24.35
CA PRO A 252 -13.79 -51.02 24.96
C PRO A 252 -14.87 -51.18 26.04
N ILE A 253 -14.47 -51.35 27.29
CA ILE A 253 -15.40 -51.27 28.43
C ILE A 253 -15.60 -49.79 28.75
N VAL A 254 -16.78 -49.30 28.42
CA VAL A 254 -17.35 -48.04 28.91
C VAL A 254 -17.49 -48.12 30.44
N PRO A 255 -16.80 -47.29 31.25
CA PRO A 255 -17.02 -47.28 32.69
C PRO A 255 -18.28 -46.46 32.98
N ASN A 256 -19.42 -47.15 33.08
CA ASN A 256 -20.66 -46.53 33.53
C ASN A 256 -20.57 -46.32 35.05
N LYS A 257 -20.54 -45.05 35.48
CA LYS A 257 -20.54 -44.63 36.89
C LYS A 257 -21.82 -45.11 37.57
N LYS A 258 -21.71 -45.92 38.62
CA LYS A 258 -22.71 -45.93 39.70
C LYS A 258 -22.02 -45.66 41.04
N LYS A 259 -22.49 -44.60 41.65
CA LYS A 259 -22.06 -43.97 42.90
C LYS A 259 -22.98 -44.51 43.99
N ASP A 260 -22.43 -45.30 44.92
CA ASP A 260 -23.08 -45.60 46.18
C ASP A 260 -22.11 -45.38 47.34
N THR A 261 -22.55 -44.56 48.29
CA THR A 261 -21.93 -44.23 49.58
C THR A 261 -22.96 -44.55 50.67
N PRO A 262 -22.62 -44.59 51.97
CA PRO A 262 -21.46 -45.20 52.64
C PRO A 262 -21.89 -45.97 53.92
N THR A 263 -21.04 -46.82 54.51
CA THR A 263 -21.19 -47.16 55.95
C THR A 263 -19.86 -47.30 56.68
N LYS A 264 -19.67 -46.39 57.65
CA LYS A 264 -18.65 -46.35 58.71
C LYS A 264 -18.64 -47.62 59.56
N LYS A 265 -17.43 -48.08 59.94
CA LYS A 265 -17.15 -48.70 61.26
C LYS A 265 -15.75 -48.31 61.76
N PRO A 266 -15.52 -48.31 63.09
CA PRO A 266 -14.68 -47.34 63.78
C PRO A 266 -13.24 -47.81 64.07
N ALA A 267 -12.37 -46.83 64.37
CA ALA A 267 -10.96 -47.01 64.69
C ALA A 267 -10.72 -47.64 66.08
N LYS A 268 -9.78 -48.59 66.16
CA LYS A 268 -9.18 -49.07 67.42
C LYS A 268 -7.74 -48.56 67.53
N ARG A 269 -7.46 -47.83 68.62
CA ARG A 269 -6.11 -47.54 69.14
C ARG A 269 -5.44 -48.84 69.64
N PRO A 270 -4.10 -48.85 69.66
CA PRO A 270 -3.36 -49.01 70.92
C PRO A 270 -2.18 -48.00 70.95
N GLY A 271 -1.61 -47.52 72.05
CA GLY A 271 -1.65 -47.82 73.48
C GLY A 271 -0.31 -47.27 74.01
N GLN A 272 -0.33 -46.39 75.02
CA GLN A 272 0.86 -45.94 75.74
C GLN A 272 1.27 -47.01 76.75
N ILE A 273 2.58 -47.29 76.89
CA ILE A 273 3.42 -46.89 78.03
C ILE A 273 4.81 -46.57 77.45
#